data_AF-A0A7S4RW90-F1
#
_entry.id   AF-A0A7S4RW90-F1
#
_cell.length_a   1.000
_cell.length_b   1.000
_cell.length_c   1.000
_cell.angle_alpha   90.00
_cell.angle_beta   90.00
_cell.angle_gamma   90.00
#
_symmetry.space_group_name_H-M   'P 1'
#
loop_
_entity.id
_entity.type
_entity.pdbx_description
1 polymer ?
#
loop_
_entity_poly.entity_id
_entity_poly.type
_entity_poly.pdbx_seq_one_letter_code
_entity_poly.pdbx_strand_id
1 'polypeptide(L)'
;TIQYNACDENNWSDGAVVRKHGGSTYSAASACGQVHQSYQDYTCSAEEDALAGGQMACPVDPDMELRAETQAGWYGAPPRLFCAPKSKVPNAPRWNHAGPWCPPPGGWGHTPPFGDDAPLDDYLAYVRGGGSCKDDTGIKVGGWTLGCLQSRPRRLPCLRAGQRQLQGLRGDQGRGLDVQRRWLQREGVPRLAGAALRQAQRPHGRRGFCWWGRGVIQTTSTCNYGKLNYYMGKRAADEGRAAAFPHIDFCKDPGSICAPDGPRELKWVAGFFYWLNAVQPYASGGWTYLTKPKERVDGGMNLADRGFINGASGMVNRGCHNPPACNTGDLHGGGGARAELQEGPLRDGPARRLARGLRAARR
;
A
#
# COMPACT_ATOMS: atom_id res chain seq x y z
N THR A 1 1.41 11.14 -1.54
CA THR A 1 1.65 11.10 -3.00
C THR A 1 1.82 12.48 -3.59
N ILE A 2 0.88 13.42 -3.40
CA ILE A 2 1.00 14.82 -3.91
C ILE A 2 2.32 15.50 -3.47
N GLN A 3 2.67 15.44 -2.19
CA GLN A 3 3.94 16.00 -1.67
C GLN A 3 5.19 15.48 -2.40
N TYR A 4 5.11 14.28 -2.95
CA TYR A 4 6.24 13.59 -3.60
C TYR A 4 6.11 13.57 -5.13
N ASN A 5 5.11 14.26 -5.69
CA ASN A 5 4.77 14.21 -7.11
C ASN A 5 4.65 12.75 -7.63
N ALA A 6 4.13 11.85 -6.80
CA ALA A 6 3.95 10.44 -7.15
C ALA A 6 2.53 10.18 -7.64
N CYS A 7 2.40 9.41 -8.72
CA CYS A 7 1.12 8.96 -9.26
C CYS A 7 0.63 7.71 -8.52
N ASP A 8 1.53 6.77 -8.26
CA ASP A 8 1.28 5.57 -7.47
C ASP A 8 1.42 5.87 -5.97
N GLU A 9 0.74 5.05 -5.19
CA GLU A 9 0.86 5.03 -3.75
C GLU A 9 2.29 4.66 -3.32
N ASN A 10 2.84 5.40 -2.37
CA ASN A 10 4.11 5.05 -1.76
C ASN A 10 3.91 4.06 -0.62
N ASN A 11 4.94 3.29 -0.30
CA ASN A 11 4.93 2.46 0.91
C ASN A 11 5.11 3.32 2.17
N TRP A 12 4.04 3.45 2.95
CA TRP A 12 3.95 4.22 4.20
C TRP A 12 4.06 3.35 5.46
N SER A 13 4.35 2.06 5.33
CA SER A 13 4.43 1.14 6.47
C SER A 13 5.70 1.31 7.29
N ASP A 14 6.01 2.53 7.74
CA ASP A 14 7.16 2.79 8.61
C ASP A 14 6.98 2.18 10.01
N GLY A 15 7.99 2.37 10.87
CA GLY A 15 7.94 1.84 12.23
C GLY A 15 6.81 2.45 13.09
N ALA A 16 6.44 3.72 12.88
CA ALA A 16 5.38 4.37 13.64
C ALA A 16 4.00 3.85 13.22
N VAL A 17 3.77 3.75 11.91
CA VAL A 17 2.56 3.18 11.33
C VAL A 17 2.39 1.73 11.76
N VAL A 18 3.45 0.92 11.73
CA VAL A 18 3.40 -0.48 12.18
C VAL A 18 3.15 -0.61 13.68
N ARG A 19 3.67 0.30 14.52
CA ARG A 19 3.36 0.30 15.97
C ARG A 19 1.89 0.60 16.23
N LYS A 20 1.31 1.53 15.49
CA LYS A 20 -0.09 1.95 15.65
C LYS A 20 -1.07 0.95 15.03
N HIS A 21 -0.75 0.47 13.83
CA HIS A 21 -1.64 -0.30 12.97
C HIS A 21 -1.00 -1.64 12.60
N GLY A 22 -0.34 -2.34 13.51
CA GLY A 22 0.25 -3.68 13.38
C GLY A 22 0.60 -4.21 11.97
N GLY A 23 1.83 -4.63 11.73
CA GLY A 23 2.20 -5.16 10.41
C GLY A 23 3.69 -5.41 10.33
N SER A 24 4.27 -5.22 9.15
CA SER A 24 5.70 -5.35 8.93
C SER A 24 6.25 -4.10 8.26
N THR A 25 7.31 -3.55 8.83
CA THR A 25 7.90 -2.31 8.33
C THR A 25 8.38 -2.45 6.90
N TYR A 26 7.96 -1.53 6.05
CA TYR A 26 8.25 -1.44 4.61
C TYR A 26 8.17 -2.80 3.90
N SER A 27 7.15 -3.57 4.21
CA SER A 27 6.89 -4.85 3.54
C SER A 27 6.37 -4.63 2.12
N ALA A 28 6.78 -5.48 1.18
CA ALA A 28 6.15 -5.52 -0.15
C ALA A 28 4.66 -5.87 -0.08
N ALA A 29 4.20 -6.51 1.01
CA ALA A 29 2.78 -6.78 1.25
C ALA A 29 1.94 -5.49 1.37
N SER A 30 2.56 -4.33 1.56
CA SER A 30 1.87 -3.04 1.52
C SER A 30 1.19 -2.74 0.18
N ALA A 31 1.63 -3.37 -0.92
CA ALA A 31 0.93 -3.30 -2.21
C ALA A 31 -0.49 -3.91 -2.17
N CYS A 32 -0.76 -4.80 -1.21
CA CYS A 32 -2.07 -5.42 -0.98
C CYS A 32 -2.97 -4.57 -0.06
N GLY A 33 -2.41 -3.55 0.59
CA GLY A 33 -3.09 -2.81 1.65
C GLY A 33 -2.13 -2.25 2.69
N GLN A 34 -2.36 -1.01 3.09
CA GLN A 34 -1.59 -0.32 4.14
C GLN A 34 -2.53 0.09 5.28
N VAL A 35 -2.00 0.28 6.50
CA VAL A 35 -2.79 0.81 7.64
C VAL A 35 -4.04 -0.06 7.93
N HIS A 36 -3.86 -1.38 8.01
CA HIS A 36 -4.93 -2.38 8.19
C HIS A 36 -6.00 -2.43 7.09
N GLN A 37 -5.76 -1.75 5.97
CA GLN A 37 -6.60 -1.88 4.80
C GLN A 37 -6.26 -3.13 4.02
N SER A 38 -7.24 -3.63 3.27
CA SER A 38 -7.12 -4.75 2.36
C SER A 38 -7.80 -4.32 1.07
N TYR A 39 -7.02 -3.88 0.09
CA TYR A 39 -7.55 -3.18 -1.08
C TYR A 39 -8.49 -4.05 -1.91
N GLN A 40 -8.23 -5.35 -1.96
CA GLN A 40 -9.09 -6.36 -2.58
C GLN A 40 -10.39 -6.65 -1.83
N ASP A 41 -10.50 -6.33 -0.54
CA ASP A 41 -11.72 -6.57 0.24
C ASP A 41 -12.68 -5.36 0.17
N TYR A 42 -12.30 -4.28 -0.50
CA TYR A 42 -13.17 -3.13 -0.79
C TYR A 42 -14.05 -3.42 -2.00
N THR A 43 -15.19 -4.08 -1.71
CA THR A 43 -16.25 -4.38 -2.66
C THR A 43 -17.18 -3.19 -2.86
N CYS A 44 -17.93 -3.21 -3.96
CA CYS A 44 -18.96 -2.19 -4.22
C CYS A 44 -20.17 -2.38 -3.32
N SER A 45 -21.02 -1.35 -3.22
CA SER A 45 -22.31 -1.48 -2.54
C SER A 45 -23.24 -2.41 -3.33
N ALA A 46 -24.27 -2.94 -2.68
CA ALA A 46 -25.24 -3.82 -3.34
C ALA A 46 -25.97 -3.09 -4.48
N GLU A 47 -26.26 -1.80 -4.32
CA GLU A 47 -26.87 -0.95 -5.33
C GLU A 47 -25.94 -0.75 -6.53
N GLU A 48 -24.65 -0.49 -6.27
CA GLU A 48 -23.64 -0.34 -7.31
C GLU A 48 -23.43 -1.63 -8.09
N ASP A 49 -23.37 -2.78 -7.40
CA ASP A 49 -23.28 -4.08 -8.06
C ASP A 49 -24.54 -4.37 -8.88
N ALA A 50 -25.74 -4.11 -8.35
CA ALA A 50 -27.00 -4.32 -9.08
C ALA A 50 -27.05 -3.50 -10.38
N LEU A 51 -26.56 -2.26 -10.37
CA LEU A 51 -26.46 -1.41 -11.57
C LEU A 51 -25.59 -2.02 -12.67
N ALA A 52 -24.61 -2.85 -12.31
CA ALA A 52 -23.68 -3.50 -13.24
C ALA A 52 -23.92 -5.01 -13.34
N GLY A 53 -25.17 -5.46 -13.23
CA GLY A 53 -25.55 -6.86 -13.40
C GLY A 53 -24.99 -7.80 -12.32
N GLY A 54 -24.75 -7.28 -11.12
CA GLY A 54 -24.17 -8.00 -9.98
C GLY A 54 -22.64 -8.12 -10.03
N GLN A 55 -21.97 -7.37 -10.91
CA GLN A 55 -20.53 -7.53 -11.16
C GLN A 55 -19.82 -6.18 -11.33
N MET A 56 -19.98 -5.20 -10.44
CA MET A 56 -19.30 -3.90 -10.60
C MET A 56 -17.80 -4.01 -10.32
N ALA A 57 -17.41 -4.68 -9.22
CA ALA A 57 -16.01 -4.80 -8.83
C ALA A 57 -15.20 -5.67 -9.80
N CYS A 58 -13.93 -5.29 -10.02
CA CYS A 58 -13.02 -6.11 -10.80
C CYS A 58 -12.82 -7.50 -10.19
N PRO A 59 -12.72 -8.56 -11.01
CA PRO A 59 -12.33 -9.87 -10.52
C PRO A 59 -10.91 -9.81 -9.95
N VAL A 60 -10.68 -10.59 -8.90
CA VAL A 60 -9.34 -10.73 -8.30
C VAL A 60 -8.55 -11.75 -9.11
N ASP A 61 -7.48 -11.30 -9.75
CA ASP A 61 -6.55 -12.15 -10.50
C ASP A 61 -5.34 -12.52 -9.62
N PRO A 62 -5.20 -13.80 -9.20
CA PRO A 62 -4.11 -14.27 -8.34
C PRO A 62 -2.73 -14.23 -8.99
N ASP A 63 -2.69 -14.15 -10.31
CA ASP A 63 -1.48 -14.19 -11.13
C ASP A 63 -1.15 -12.82 -11.74
N MET A 64 -1.88 -11.76 -11.33
CA MET A 64 -1.58 -10.40 -11.73
C MET A 64 -0.19 -9.97 -11.24
N GLU A 65 0.56 -9.38 -12.17
CA GLU A 65 1.93 -8.94 -11.98
C GLU A 65 2.06 -7.51 -12.48
N LEU A 66 2.41 -6.61 -11.58
CA LEU A 66 2.63 -5.20 -11.88
C LEU A 66 3.72 -4.63 -10.99
N ARG A 67 4.40 -3.62 -11.50
CA ARG A 67 5.25 -2.71 -10.75
C ARG A 67 4.69 -1.30 -10.94
N ALA A 68 4.64 -0.52 -9.88
CA ALA A 68 4.24 0.88 -9.93
C ALA A 68 5.20 1.69 -10.82
N GLU A 69 4.74 2.84 -11.30
CA GLU A 69 5.52 3.77 -12.13
C GLU A 69 6.29 4.79 -11.28
N THR A 70 5.79 5.08 -10.09
CA THR A 70 6.36 6.12 -9.22
C THR A 70 6.47 5.69 -7.77
N GLN A 71 7.29 6.42 -7.01
CA GLN A 71 7.58 6.17 -5.61
C GLN A 71 7.96 7.48 -4.90
N ALA A 72 8.17 7.42 -3.58
CA ALA A 72 8.66 8.56 -2.83
C ALA A 72 10.16 8.80 -3.10
N GLY A 73 10.60 10.06 -3.09
CA GLY A 73 11.99 10.43 -3.37
C GLY A 73 12.85 10.77 -2.14
N TRP A 74 12.40 10.49 -0.91
CA TRP A 74 13.16 10.80 0.30
C TRP A 74 14.34 9.83 0.53
N TYR A 75 15.29 10.21 1.39
CA TYR A 75 16.53 9.43 1.60
C TYR A 75 16.26 8.05 2.21
N GLY A 76 16.35 7.00 1.39
CA GLY A 76 16.06 5.61 1.78
C GLY A 76 14.61 5.18 1.57
N ALA A 77 13.84 5.96 0.81
CA ALA A 77 12.48 5.62 0.44
C ALA A 77 12.38 4.18 -0.10
N PRO A 78 11.36 3.43 0.31
CA PRO A 78 11.05 2.16 -0.33
C PRO A 78 10.89 2.36 -1.85
N PRO A 79 11.32 1.36 -2.63
CA PRO A 79 11.17 1.41 -4.08
C PRO A 79 9.69 1.33 -4.47
N ARG A 80 9.43 1.46 -5.77
CA ARG A 80 8.10 1.31 -6.38
C ARG A 80 7.40 0.05 -5.85
N LEU A 81 6.12 0.19 -5.50
CA LEU A 81 5.29 -0.95 -5.13
C LEU A 81 5.27 -1.97 -6.26
N PHE A 82 5.15 -3.25 -5.92
CA PHE A 82 4.96 -4.29 -6.91
C PHE A 82 4.08 -5.38 -6.34
N CYS A 83 3.53 -6.18 -7.24
CA CYS A 83 2.75 -7.36 -6.95
C CYS A 83 3.17 -8.50 -7.88
N ALA A 84 3.05 -9.72 -7.36
CA ALA A 84 3.32 -10.93 -8.12
C ALA A 84 2.65 -12.13 -7.44
N PRO A 85 2.40 -13.22 -8.17
CA PRO A 85 1.95 -14.46 -7.59
C PRO A 85 3.00 -15.05 -6.65
N LYS A 86 2.54 -15.87 -5.70
CA LYS A 86 3.43 -16.56 -4.74
C LYS A 86 4.42 -17.52 -5.40
N SER A 87 4.11 -17.99 -6.61
CA SER A 87 5.04 -18.79 -7.42
C SER A 87 6.30 -18.00 -7.77
N LYS A 88 6.18 -16.68 -8.00
CA LYS A 88 7.31 -15.79 -8.31
C LYS A 88 7.90 -15.12 -7.09
N VAL A 89 7.09 -14.70 -6.11
CA VAL A 89 7.55 -14.11 -4.84
C VAL A 89 6.85 -14.80 -3.65
N PRO A 90 7.43 -15.89 -3.11
CA PRO A 90 6.74 -16.73 -2.10
C PRO A 90 6.44 -16.03 -0.78
N ASN A 91 7.32 -15.13 -0.35
CA ASN A 91 7.20 -14.35 0.87
C ASN A 91 7.42 -12.88 0.53
N ALA A 92 6.60 -12.00 1.09
CA ALA A 92 6.77 -10.56 0.93
C ALA A 92 8.10 -10.11 1.58
N PRO A 93 9.08 -9.62 0.80
CA PRO A 93 10.31 -9.08 1.36
C PRO A 93 10.04 -7.75 2.09
N ARG A 94 10.97 -7.36 2.95
CA ARG A 94 10.96 -6.06 3.64
C ARG A 94 12.08 -5.19 3.14
N TRP A 95 11.78 -3.92 2.91
CA TRP A 95 12.78 -2.93 2.53
C TRP A 95 13.57 -2.44 3.74
N ASN A 96 14.89 -2.53 3.67
CA ASN A 96 15.78 -1.93 4.66
C ASN A 96 16.17 -0.50 4.25
N HIS A 97 15.38 0.47 4.67
CA HIS A 97 15.65 1.90 4.41
C HIS A 97 16.96 2.45 5.05
N ALA A 98 17.60 1.70 5.96
CA ALA A 98 18.82 2.14 6.66
C ALA A 98 20.12 1.64 6.00
N GLY A 99 20.04 0.66 5.08
CA GLY A 99 21.22 0.08 4.45
C GLY A 99 20.89 -1.06 3.49
N PRO A 100 21.82 -1.44 2.60
CA PRO A 100 23.17 -0.89 2.43
C PRO A 100 23.18 0.47 1.71
N TRP A 101 24.28 1.22 1.83
CA TRP A 101 24.48 2.45 1.05
C TRP A 101 24.67 2.14 -0.43
N CYS A 102 24.07 2.96 -1.29
CA CYS A 102 24.09 2.78 -2.74
C CYS A 102 25.04 3.78 -3.40
N PRO A 103 26.11 3.30 -4.07
CA PRO A 103 27.05 4.17 -4.76
C PRO A 103 26.36 5.00 -5.86
N PRO A 104 26.71 6.28 -6.05
CA PRO A 104 26.21 7.08 -7.16
C PRO A 104 26.85 6.64 -8.50
N PRO A 105 26.28 7.04 -9.65
CA PRO A 105 26.89 6.82 -10.96
C PRO A 105 28.36 7.27 -11.01
N GLY A 106 29.24 6.42 -11.53
CA GLY A 106 30.69 6.64 -11.55
C GLY A 106 31.43 6.28 -10.26
N GLY A 107 30.71 5.98 -9.17
CA GLY A 107 31.30 5.47 -7.93
C GLY A 107 31.70 4.00 -8.03
N TRP A 108 32.70 3.59 -7.24
CA TRP A 108 33.11 2.19 -7.15
C TRP A 108 31.96 1.33 -6.58
N GLY A 109 31.64 0.23 -7.26
CA GLY A 109 30.52 -0.65 -6.90
C GLY A 109 29.13 -0.15 -7.33
N HIS A 110 29.04 0.93 -8.12
CA HIS A 110 27.77 1.34 -8.73
C HIS A 110 27.29 0.30 -9.74
N THR A 111 26.04 -0.13 -9.56
CA THR A 111 25.30 -0.93 -10.54
C THR A 111 24.17 -0.09 -11.13
N PRO A 112 23.98 -0.09 -12.47
CA PRO A 112 22.84 0.58 -13.07
C PRO A 112 21.52 0.07 -12.49
N PRO A 113 20.58 0.98 -12.14
CA PRO A 113 19.25 0.61 -11.72
C PRO A 113 18.45 0.00 -12.88
N PHE A 114 17.36 -0.70 -12.56
CA PHE A 114 16.38 -1.12 -13.54
C PHE A 114 15.77 0.10 -14.24
N GLY A 115 15.63 0.00 -15.56
CA GLY A 115 14.82 0.93 -16.34
C GLY A 115 13.34 0.79 -16.01
N ASP A 116 12.54 1.74 -16.50
CA ASP A 116 11.08 1.73 -16.35
C ASP A 116 10.45 0.55 -17.11
N ASP A 117 11.09 0.12 -18.21
CA ASP A 117 10.69 -0.97 -19.10
C ASP A 117 11.34 -2.33 -18.76
N ALA A 118 12.03 -2.42 -17.62
CA ALA A 118 12.71 -3.64 -17.21
C ALA A 118 11.74 -4.84 -17.16
N PRO A 119 12.10 -6.01 -17.72
CA PRO A 119 11.28 -7.20 -17.62
C PRO A 119 10.94 -7.52 -16.17
N LEU A 120 9.65 -7.64 -15.88
CA LEU A 120 9.19 -7.80 -14.51
C LEU A 120 9.74 -9.08 -13.86
N ASP A 121 9.95 -10.14 -14.64
CA ASP A 121 10.58 -11.37 -14.17
C ASP A 121 12.02 -11.16 -13.66
N ASP A 122 12.81 -10.34 -14.34
CA ASP A 122 14.17 -10.01 -13.93
C ASP A 122 14.17 -9.19 -12.64
N TYR A 123 13.24 -8.23 -12.54
CA TYR A 123 13.06 -7.43 -11.33
C TYR A 123 12.63 -8.30 -10.15
N LEU A 124 11.63 -9.16 -10.32
CA LEU A 124 11.13 -10.06 -9.28
C LEU A 124 12.21 -11.06 -8.85
N ALA A 125 13.02 -11.58 -9.78
CA ALA A 125 14.15 -12.44 -9.46
C ALA A 125 15.21 -11.70 -8.62
N TYR A 126 15.52 -10.44 -8.96
CA TYR A 126 16.41 -9.59 -8.18
C TYR A 126 15.88 -9.34 -6.77
N VAL A 127 14.62 -8.96 -6.62
CA VAL A 127 13.97 -8.73 -5.31
C VAL A 127 14.05 -9.99 -4.45
N ARG A 128 13.75 -11.15 -5.05
CA ARG A 128 13.77 -12.45 -4.39
C ARG A 128 15.17 -12.93 -4.02
N GLY A 129 16.20 -12.39 -4.67
CA GLY A 129 17.60 -12.58 -4.30
C GLY A 129 18.08 -11.71 -3.14
N GLY A 130 17.23 -10.85 -2.57
CA GLY A 130 17.64 -9.86 -1.57
C GLY A 130 18.36 -8.66 -2.20
N GLY A 131 17.94 -8.28 -3.41
CA GLY A 131 18.55 -7.21 -4.19
C GLY A 131 18.68 -5.88 -3.44
N SER A 132 19.72 -5.12 -3.79
CA SER A 132 19.96 -3.78 -3.25
C SER A 132 20.44 -2.82 -4.34
N CYS A 133 20.11 -1.54 -4.20
CA CYS A 133 20.66 -0.43 -4.98
C CYS A 133 20.38 -0.40 -6.48
N LYS A 134 19.61 -1.36 -7.01
CA LYS A 134 19.20 -1.37 -8.43
C LYS A 134 17.72 -1.08 -8.65
N ASP A 135 16.93 -0.91 -7.59
CA ASP A 135 15.48 -0.84 -7.72
C ASP A 135 15.05 0.32 -8.60
N ASP A 136 15.43 1.54 -8.26
CA ASP A 136 15.00 2.76 -8.96
C ASP A 136 16.17 3.73 -9.17
N THR A 137 16.05 4.55 -10.21
CA THR A 137 16.99 5.64 -10.45
C THR A 137 16.99 6.63 -9.28
N GLY A 138 18.20 7.00 -8.83
CA GLY A 138 18.38 7.96 -7.74
C GLY A 138 18.39 7.36 -6.33
N ILE A 139 18.25 6.04 -6.20
CA ILE A 139 18.31 5.35 -4.91
C ILE A 139 19.65 5.60 -4.19
N LYS A 140 19.59 5.91 -2.89
CA LYS A 140 20.77 6.30 -2.08
C LYS A 140 21.16 5.27 -1.06
N VAL A 141 20.18 4.50 -0.58
CA VAL A 141 20.37 3.48 0.43
C VAL A 141 19.21 2.51 0.33
N GLY A 142 19.49 1.24 0.56
CA GLY A 142 18.54 0.22 0.90
C GLY A 142 18.63 -1.04 0.08
N GLY A 143 17.94 -2.07 0.58
CA GLY A 143 17.90 -3.37 -0.04
C GLY A 143 16.82 -4.26 0.57
N TRP A 144 16.48 -5.31 -0.15
CA TRP A 144 15.47 -6.26 0.25
C TRP A 144 16.01 -7.26 1.25
N THR A 145 15.28 -7.41 2.35
CA THR A 145 15.47 -8.48 3.31
C THR A 145 14.32 -9.46 3.19
N LEU A 146 14.62 -10.71 2.85
CA LEU A 146 13.63 -11.77 2.87
C LEU A 146 13.25 -12.06 4.32
N GLY A 147 12.03 -11.69 4.70
CA GLY A 147 11.49 -12.06 6.00
C GLY A 147 11.09 -13.53 6.01
N CYS A 148 11.81 -14.37 6.76
CA CYS A 148 11.19 -15.57 7.29
C CYS A 148 10.11 -15.10 8.29
N LEU A 149 8.84 -15.45 8.06
CA LEU A 149 7.78 -15.23 9.05
C LEU A 149 8.26 -15.82 10.38
N GLN A 150 8.48 -14.97 11.39
CA GLN A 150 8.81 -15.39 12.76
C GLN A 150 7.59 -16.01 13.48
N SER A 151 6.84 -16.86 12.80
CA SER A 151 5.68 -17.55 13.34
C SER A 151 5.87 -19.06 13.24
N ARG A 152 6.84 -19.59 14.00
CA ARG A 152 6.77 -20.87 14.74
C ARG A 152 8.16 -21.26 15.26
N PRO A 153 8.30 -21.62 16.56
CA PRO A 153 9.53 -22.16 17.09
C PRO A 153 9.58 -23.65 16.72
N ARG A 154 10.04 -23.98 15.50
CA ARG A 154 10.62 -25.29 15.15
C ARG A 154 11.13 -25.24 13.70
N ARG A 155 12.45 -25.02 13.61
CA ARG A 155 13.39 -25.35 12.52
C ARG A 155 12.78 -25.66 11.15
N LEU A 156 12.78 -24.66 10.28
CA LEU A 156 13.04 -24.81 8.84
C LEU A 156 14.11 -23.76 8.50
N PRO A 157 15.25 -24.15 7.90
CA PRO A 157 16.31 -23.21 7.62
C PRO A 157 15.87 -22.28 6.49
N CYS A 158 15.85 -20.98 6.76
CA CYS A 158 16.02 -19.97 5.73
C CYS A 158 17.30 -20.39 4.98
N LEU A 159 17.18 -20.77 3.70
CA LEU A 159 18.33 -21.10 2.87
C LEU A 159 19.26 -19.88 2.86
N ARG A 160 20.34 -19.97 3.63
CA ARG A 160 21.55 -19.21 3.36
C ARG A 160 21.98 -19.65 1.97
N ALA A 161 21.77 -18.78 0.98
CA ALA A 161 22.59 -18.84 -0.22
C ALA A 161 24.03 -18.54 0.24
N GLY A 162 24.79 -19.61 0.51
CA GLY A 162 26.17 -19.54 0.96
C GLY A 162 26.54 -20.62 1.98
N GLN A 163 27.22 -21.66 1.48
CA GLN A 163 28.08 -22.66 2.14
C GLN A 163 27.58 -24.11 2.26
N ARG A 164 28.54 -25.00 1.96
CA ARG A 164 28.50 -26.43 1.64
C ARG A 164 28.25 -27.37 2.84
N GLN A 165 27.85 -28.60 2.50
CA GLN A 165 28.19 -29.89 3.15
C GLN A 165 27.76 -30.16 4.62
N LEU A 166 26.80 -31.08 4.83
CA LEU A 166 27.01 -32.45 5.38
C LEU A 166 25.69 -33.11 5.84
N GLN A 167 25.72 -34.44 5.78
CA GLN A 167 24.64 -35.41 5.99
C GLN A 167 24.25 -35.61 7.45
N GLY A 168 23.05 -36.17 7.67
CA GLY A 168 22.76 -37.06 8.80
C GLY A 168 21.76 -36.54 9.83
N LEU A 169 20.58 -37.18 9.89
CA LEU A 169 20.02 -37.88 11.07
C LEU A 169 18.48 -37.93 11.01
N ARG A 170 17.96 -39.15 10.85
CA ARG A 170 16.57 -39.56 11.06
C ARG A 170 16.27 -39.57 12.57
N GLY A 171 15.02 -39.36 12.97
CA GLY A 171 14.56 -39.68 14.32
C GLY A 171 13.24 -39.04 14.76
N ASP A 172 12.16 -39.80 14.57
CA ASP A 172 11.02 -40.00 15.47
C ASP A 172 9.98 -38.88 15.75
N GLN A 173 8.73 -39.19 15.40
CA GLN A 173 7.50 -38.41 15.62
C GLN A 173 6.62 -39.10 16.65
N GLY A 174 5.92 -38.31 17.47
CA GLY A 174 4.60 -38.70 17.98
C GLY A 174 4.37 -38.47 19.47
N ARG A 175 3.18 -37.91 19.76
CA ARG A 175 2.53 -37.68 21.07
C ARG A 175 2.74 -36.28 21.68
N GLY A 176 1.73 -35.43 21.49
CA GLY A 176 1.65 -34.12 22.15
C GLY A 176 0.39 -33.29 21.88
N LEU A 177 -0.51 -33.73 21.00
CA LEU A 177 -1.69 -32.93 20.59
C LEU A 177 -3.02 -33.34 21.25
N ASP A 178 -3.01 -34.31 22.17
CA ASP A 178 -4.23 -34.94 22.70
C ASP A 178 -4.64 -34.53 24.12
N VAL A 179 -3.87 -33.66 24.77
CA VAL A 179 -4.15 -33.17 26.13
C VAL A 179 -4.90 -31.83 26.10
N GLN A 180 -4.56 -30.95 25.16
CA GLN A 180 -5.15 -29.61 25.07
C GLN A 180 -6.59 -29.60 24.55
N ARG A 181 -6.99 -30.67 23.84
CA ARG A 181 -8.35 -30.82 23.29
C ARG A 181 -9.37 -31.30 24.33
N ARG A 182 -8.92 -31.91 25.43
CA ARG A 182 -9.78 -32.44 26.52
C ARG A 182 -10.11 -31.42 27.62
N TRP A 183 -9.38 -30.32 27.70
CA TRP A 183 -9.62 -29.27 28.71
C TRP A 183 -10.77 -28.32 28.31
N LEU A 184 -10.90 -28.02 27.01
CA LEU A 184 -11.88 -27.05 26.48
C LEU A 184 -13.34 -27.54 26.45
N GLN A 185 -13.61 -28.81 26.73
CA GLN A 185 -14.98 -29.36 26.73
C GLN A 185 -15.62 -29.42 28.12
N ARG A 186 -14.87 -29.14 29.21
CA ARG A 186 -15.36 -29.31 30.59
C ARG A 186 -15.95 -28.04 31.24
N GLU A 187 -15.85 -26.87 30.61
CA GLU A 187 -16.15 -25.57 31.24
C GLU A 187 -17.36 -24.83 30.65
N GLY A 188 -18.30 -25.50 29.96
CA GLY A 188 -19.68 -25.01 29.76
C GLY A 188 -19.90 -23.55 29.26
N VAL A 189 -18.94 -22.93 28.56
CA VAL A 189 -19.07 -21.52 28.13
C VAL A 189 -19.97 -21.41 26.88
N PRO A 190 -21.07 -20.65 26.92
CA PRO A 190 -21.95 -20.45 25.77
C PRO A 190 -21.22 -19.80 24.59
N ARG A 191 -21.50 -20.29 23.38
CA ARG A 191 -21.04 -19.71 22.11
C ARG A 191 -21.64 -18.32 21.90
N LEU A 192 -20.93 -17.28 22.34
CA LEU A 192 -21.15 -15.91 21.87
C LEU A 192 -19.80 -15.32 21.44
N ALA A 193 -19.81 -14.55 20.35
CA ALA A 193 -18.67 -13.84 19.76
C ALA A 193 -17.60 -14.67 19.01
N GLY A 194 -18.02 -15.47 18.03
CA GLY A 194 -17.10 -16.15 17.09
C GLY A 194 -16.87 -15.43 15.74
N ALA A 195 -17.67 -14.40 15.41
CA ALA A 195 -17.64 -13.77 14.08
C ALA A 195 -16.75 -12.51 14.00
N ALA A 196 -16.73 -11.67 15.05
CA ALA A 196 -16.00 -10.40 15.04
C ALA A 196 -14.47 -10.56 15.18
N LEU A 197 -13.99 -11.58 15.88
CA LEU A 197 -12.55 -11.83 16.07
C LEU A 197 -11.88 -12.59 14.91
N ARG A 198 -12.64 -13.07 13.92
CA ARG A 198 -12.10 -13.81 12.76
C ARG A 198 -11.71 -12.93 11.58
N GLN A 199 -12.01 -11.63 11.62
CA GLN A 199 -11.61 -10.69 10.56
C GLN A 199 -10.21 -10.10 10.81
N ALA A 200 -9.77 -9.98 12.07
CA ALA A 200 -8.51 -9.30 12.42
C ALA A 200 -7.22 -10.12 12.23
N GLN A 201 -7.31 -11.40 11.84
CA GLN A 201 -6.14 -12.30 11.69
C GLN A 201 -6.29 -13.30 10.54
N ARG A 202 -7.03 -12.95 9.48
CA ARG A 202 -6.90 -13.77 8.27
C ARG A 202 -5.50 -13.53 7.72
N PRO A 203 -4.65 -14.57 7.56
CA PRO A 203 -3.41 -14.40 6.81
C PRO A 203 -3.78 -13.78 5.46
N HIS A 204 -3.00 -12.81 4.99
CA HIS A 204 -3.09 -12.13 3.69
C HIS A 204 -2.96 -13.15 2.52
N GLY A 205 -3.88 -14.11 2.47
CA GLY A 205 -3.79 -15.38 1.77
C GLY A 205 -4.87 -15.57 0.71
N ARG A 206 -5.62 -14.51 0.37
CA ARG A 206 -6.47 -14.49 -0.81
C ARG A 206 -5.72 -13.78 -1.93
N ARG A 207 -5.20 -14.61 -2.82
CA ARG A 207 -4.29 -14.33 -3.93
C ARG A 207 -4.94 -13.36 -4.91
N GLY A 208 -4.18 -12.35 -5.32
CA GLY A 208 -4.49 -11.39 -6.38
C GLY A 208 -4.53 -9.96 -5.85
N PHE A 209 -3.42 -9.24 -6.03
CA PHE A 209 -3.23 -7.94 -5.38
C PHE A 209 -2.50 -7.03 -6.34
N CYS A 210 -3.09 -5.98 -6.89
CA CYS A 210 -2.32 -4.86 -7.44
C CYS A 210 -3.12 -3.55 -7.34
N TRP A 211 -3.96 -3.46 -6.31
CA TRP A 211 -5.05 -2.49 -6.21
C TRP A 211 -4.69 -1.26 -5.38
N TRP A 212 -3.40 -0.92 -5.29
CA TRP A 212 -2.92 0.28 -4.59
C TRP A 212 -3.39 1.57 -5.28
N GLY A 213 -3.23 2.68 -4.56
CA GLY A 213 -3.67 4.00 -5.02
C GLY A 213 -2.95 4.47 -6.28
N ARG A 214 -3.70 4.93 -7.29
CA ARG A 214 -3.16 5.54 -8.50
C ARG A 214 -3.84 6.86 -8.86
N GLY A 215 -3.10 7.75 -9.51
CA GLY A 215 -3.60 9.05 -9.96
C GLY A 215 -3.89 10.03 -8.83
N VAL A 216 -4.60 11.10 -9.16
CA VAL A 216 -4.73 12.27 -8.26
C VAL A 216 -5.58 12.01 -7.01
N ILE A 217 -6.52 11.08 -7.10
CA ILE A 217 -7.38 10.67 -5.97
C ILE A 217 -6.88 9.40 -5.28
N GLN A 218 -5.76 8.82 -5.74
CA GLN A 218 -5.28 7.51 -5.28
C GLN A 218 -6.37 6.44 -5.41
N THR A 219 -6.91 6.28 -6.62
CA THR A 219 -7.88 5.23 -6.97
C THR A 219 -7.36 3.89 -6.50
N THR A 220 -8.06 3.30 -5.53
CA THR A 220 -7.67 2.08 -4.81
C THR A 220 -8.86 1.14 -4.81
N SER A 221 -8.62 -0.18 -4.80
CA SER A 221 -9.60 -1.28 -4.74
C SER A 221 -10.20 -1.80 -6.06
N THR A 222 -10.55 -3.09 -6.04
CA THR A 222 -11.31 -3.76 -7.10
C THR A 222 -12.60 -3.02 -7.45
N CYS A 223 -13.31 -2.46 -6.48
CA CYS A 223 -14.54 -1.71 -6.75
C CYS A 223 -14.29 -0.44 -7.57
N ASN A 224 -13.33 0.39 -7.18
CA ASN A 224 -13.11 1.67 -7.87
C ASN A 224 -12.54 1.46 -9.29
N TYR A 225 -11.61 0.52 -9.49
CA TYR A 225 -11.17 0.16 -10.83
C TYR A 225 -12.30 -0.48 -11.65
N GLY A 226 -13.17 -1.26 -11.00
CA GLY A 226 -14.36 -1.84 -11.62
C GLY A 226 -15.33 -0.79 -12.14
N LYS A 227 -15.59 0.26 -11.35
CA LYS A 227 -16.38 1.43 -11.78
C LYS A 227 -15.73 2.15 -12.96
N LEU A 228 -14.42 2.37 -12.97
CA LEU A 228 -13.75 2.97 -14.13
C LEU A 228 -13.93 2.10 -15.38
N ASN A 229 -13.75 0.78 -15.26
CA ASN A 229 -13.93 -0.13 -16.39
C ASN A 229 -15.39 -0.14 -16.87
N TYR A 230 -16.33 -0.19 -15.94
CA TYR A 230 -17.76 -0.15 -16.22
C TYR A 230 -18.17 1.16 -16.88
N TYR A 231 -17.81 2.34 -16.36
CA TYR A 231 -18.34 3.61 -16.89
C TYR A 231 -17.58 4.16 -18.10
N MET A 232 -16.28 3.88 -18.22
CA MET A 232 -15.45 4.55 -19.22
C MET A 232 -14.34 3.71 -19.85
N GLY A 233 -14.13 2.48 -19.38
CA GLY A 233 -13.07 1.60 -19.88
C GLY A 233 -13.53 0.60 -20.93
N LYS A 234 -12.74 -0.45 -21.09
CA LYS A 234 -12.99 -1.54 -22.04
C LYS A 234 -14.33 -2.21 -21.82
N ARG A 235 -14.75 -2.44 -20.57
CA ARG A 235 -16.06 -3.04 -20.28
C ARG A 235 -17.21 -2.18 -20.81
N ALA A 236 -17.12 -0.85 -20.68
CA ALA A 236 -18.12 0.06 -21.25
C ALA A 236 -18.26 -0.15 -22.77
N ALA A 237 -17.12 -0.21 -23.47
CA ALA A 237 -17.10 -0.40 -24.91
C ALA A 237 -17.62 -1.79 -25.33
N ASP A 238 -17.19 -2.85 -24.65
CA ASP A 238 -17.60 -4.23 -24.94
C ASP A 238 -19.12 -4.44 -24.72
N GLU A 239 -19.73 -3.70 -23.79
CA GLU A 239 -21.19 -3.68 -23.55
C GLU A 239 -21.95 -2.70 -24.46
N GLY A 240 -21.29 -2.05 -25.42
CA GLY A 240 -21.92 -1.14 -26.40
C GLY A 240 -22.26 0.25 -25.85
N ARG A 241 -21.72 0.63 -24.69
CA ARG A 241 -21.89 1.97 -24.10
C ARG A 241 -20.77 2.90 -24.55
N ALA A 242 -21.03 4.21 -24.54
CA ALA A 242 -19.99 5.20 -24.82
C ALA A 242 -18.88 5.09 -23.76
N ALA A 243 -17.63 5.02 -24.21
CA ALA A 243 -16.46 4.83 -23.37
C ALA A 243 -15.38 5.85 -23.74
N ALA A 244 -14.89 6.62 -22.77
CA ALA A 244 -13.81 7.58 -23.01
C ALA A 244 -12.46 6.88 -23.26
N PHE A 245 -12.28 5.69 -22.69
CA PHE A 245 -11.07 4.88 -22.78
C PHE A 245 -11.41 3.45 -23.24
N PRO A 246 -11.97 3.27 -24.45
CA PRO A 246 -12.57 2.01 -24.91
C PRO A 246 -11.56 0.85 -25.01
N HIS A 247 -10.26 1.15 -25.03
CA HIS A 247 -9.19 0.17 -25.17
C HIS A 247 -8.51 -0.20 -23.84
N ILE A 248 -8.82 0.51 -22.75
CA ILE A 248 -8.16 0.31 -21.45
C ILE A 248 -9.03 -0.58 -20.57
N ASP A 249 -8.51 -1.77 -20.26
CA ASP A 249 -9.11 -2.66 -19.26
C ASP A 249 -8.54 -2.37 -17.87
N PHE A 250 -9.17 -1.45 -17.14
CA PHE A 250 -8.72 -1.07 -15.79
C PHE A 250 -8.71 -2.24 -14.79
N CYS A 251 -9.41 -3.34 -15.09
CA CYS A 251 -9.39 -4.53 -14.24
C CYS A 251 -8.20 -5.45 -14.52
N LYS A 252 -7.63 -5.42 -15.73
CA LYS A 252 -6.43 -6.19 -16.09
C LYS A 252 -5.16 -5.38 -15.94
N ASP A 253 -5.22 -4.09 -16.26
CA ASP A 253 -4.12 -3.16 -16.14
C ASP A 253 -4.58 -1.90 -15.37
N PRO A 254 -4.69 -1.99 -14.03
CA PRO A 254 -4.87 -0.80 -13.21
C PRO A 254 -3.70 0.19 -13.31
N GLY A 255 -2.51 -0.26 -13.74
CA GLY A 255 -1.31 0.56 -13.96
C GLY A 255 -1.48 1.64 -15.03
N SER A 256 -2.36 1.40 -16.01
CA SER A 256 -2.72 2.34 -17.08
C SER A 256 -3.01 3.78 -16.63
N ILE A 257 -3.51 3.99 -15.40
CA ILE A 257 -3.76 5.33 -14.84
C ILE A 257 -2.46 6.16 -14.71
N CYS A 258 -1.35 5.50 -14.42
CA CYS A 258 -0.05 6.12 -14.18
C CYS A 258 0.97 5.88 -15.32
N ALA A 259 0.61 5.06 -16.31
CA ALA A 259 1.46 4.73 -17.45
C ALA A 259 2.00 6.01 -18.13
N PRO A 260 3.31 6.11 -18.40
CA PRO A 260 3.93 7.31 -18.95
C PRO A 260 3.49 7.62 -20.39
N ASP A 261 3.17 6.57 -21.15
CA ASP A 261 2.69 6.60 -22.54
C ASP A 261 1.16 6.51 -22.66
N GLY A 262 0.45 6.39 -21.52
CA GLY A 262 -1.01 6.41 -21.46
C GLY A 262 -1.65 7.78 -21.70
N PRO A 263 -2.99 7.86 -21.75
CA PRO A 263 -3.69 9.13 -21.90
C PRO A 263 -3.37 10.07 -20.73
N ARG A 264 -2.83 11.26 -21.03
CA ARG A 264 -2.24 12.16 -20.02
C ARG A 264 -3.27 12.65 -18.99
N GLU A 265 -4.51 12.80 -19.43
CA GLU A 265 -5.66 13.22 -18.63
C GLU A 265 -6.20 12.12 -17.73
N LEU A 266 -5.90 10.84 -18.00
CA LEU A 266 -6.52 9.70 -17.30
C LEU A 266 -6.33 9.78 -15.78
N LYS A 267 -5.14 10.18 -15.32
CA LYS A 267 -4.84 10.37 -13.89
C LYS A 267 -5.76 11.39 -13.20
N TRP A 268 -6.24 12.38 -13.94
CA TRP A 268 -7.18 13.41 -13.48
C TRP A 268 -8.62 12.97 -13.65
N VAL A 269 -8.97 12.38 -14.79
CA VAL A 269 -10.32 11.89 -15.09
C VAL A 269 -10.76 10.86 -14.05
N ALA A 270 -9.89 9.93 -13.64
CA ALA A 270 -10.17 8.99 -12.56
C ALA A 270 -10.53 9.70 -11.24
N GLY A 271 -9.84 10.81 -10.94
CA GLY A 271 -10.10 11.61 -9.75
C GLY A 271 -11.40 12.39 -9.82
N PHE A 272 -11.67 13.06 -10.94
CA PHE A 272 -12.93 13.77 -11.15
C PHE A 272 -14.12 12.81 -11.15
N PHE A 273 -13.97 11.64 -11.74
CA PHE A 273 -14.98 10.60 -11.72
C PHE A 273 -15.36 10.21 -10.28
N TYR A 274 -14.37 9.91 -9.42
CA TYR A 274 -14.65 9.61 -8.02
C TYR A 274 -15.32 10.80 -7.31
N TRP A 275 -14.82 12.02 -7.53
CA TRP A 275 -15.36 13.21 -6.89
C TRP A 275 -16.82 13.45 -7.26
N LEU A 276 -17.16 13.39 -8.55
CA LEU A 276 -18.50 13.63 -9.06
C LEU A 276 -19.50 12.56 -8.65
N ASN A 277 -19.07 11.31 -8.43
CA ASN A 277 -19.97 10.20 -8.13
C ASN A 277 -20.05 9.82 -6.66
N ALA A 278 -19.02 10.12 -5.85
CA ALA A 278 -18.97 9.71 -4.44
C ALA A 278 -18.93 10.90 -3.47
N VAL A 279 -18.28 12.01 -3.84
CA VAL A 279 -18.08 13.16 -2.94
C VAL A 279 -19.17 14.21 -3.14
N GLN A 280 -19.34 14.67 -4.37
CA GLN A 280 -20.28 15.73 -4.70
C GLN A 280 -21.75 15.41 -4.36
N PRO A 281 -22.27 14.19 -4.60
CA PRO A 281 -23.65 13.85 -4.26
C PRO A 281 -23.84 13.46 -2.79
N TYR A 282 -22.78 13.44 -1.98
CA TYR A 282 -22.87 12.96 -0.61
C TYR A 282 -23.82 13.81 0.23
N ALA A 283 -24.80 13.12 0.85
CA ALA A 283 -25.72 13.67 1.82
C ALA A 283 -25.98 12.63 2.93
N SER A 284 -25.60 12.94 4.17
CA SER A 284 -25.85 12.06 5.31
C SER A 284 -25.84 12.84 6.63
N GLY A 285 -26.75 12.51 7.55
CA GLY A 285 -26.79 13.12 8.88
C GLY A 285 -26.95 14.65 8.87
N GLY A 286 -27.67 15.20 7.88
CA GLY A 286 -27.80 16.65 7.68
C GLY A 286 -26.58 17.33 7.06
N TRP A 287 -25.51 16.58 6.76
CA TRP A 287 -24.33 17.07 6.08
C TRP A 287 -24.44 16.81 4.58
N THR A 288 -24.38 17.86 3.76
CA THR A 288 -24.44 17.76 2.29
C THR A 288 -23.23 18.43 1.67
N TYR A 289 -22.51 17.75 0.76
CA TYR A 289 -21.28 18.31 0.20
C TYR A 289 -21.53 19.65 -0.50
N LEU A 290 -22.62 19.84 -1.25
CA LEU A 290 -22.85 21.09 -1.99
C LEU A 290 -23.26 22.30 -1.12
N THR A 291 -23.60 22.10 0.15
CA THR A 291 -23.92 23.21 1.08
C THR A 291 -22.68 23.68 1.83
N LYS A 292 -21.78 22.75 2.18
CA LYS A 292 -20.64 23.02 3.07
C LYS A 292 -19.56 23.94 2.51
N PRO A 293 -19.21 23.92 1.21
CA PRO A 293 -18.37 24.93 0.58
C PRO A 293 -19.00 26.33 0.63
N LYS A 294 -20.32 26.45 0.47
CA LYS A 294 -21.01 27.74 0.54
C LYS A 294 -20.93 28.30 1.97
N GLU A 295 -21.35 27.50 2.95
CA GLU A 295 -21.23 27.84 4.38
C GLU A 295 -19.78 28.25 4.75
N ARG A 296 -18.79 27.55 4.18
CA ARG A 296 -17.38 27.83 4.39
C ARG A 296 -16.94 29.17 3.80
N VAL A 297 -17.38 29.49 2.59
CA VAL A 297 -17.08 30.76 1.91
C VAL A 297 -17.81 31.92 2.58
N ASP A 298 -19.10 31.75 2.88
CA ASP A 298 -19.94 32.74 3.56
C ASP A 298 -19.42 33.03 4.98
N GLY A 299 -18.83 32.03 5.64
CA GLY A 299 -18.11 32.16 6.91
C GLY A 299 -16.70 32.76 6.80
N GLY A 300 -16.33 33.34 5.65
CA GLY A 300 -15.07 34.05 5.45
C GLY A 300 -13.84 33.16 5.24
N MET A 301 -14.02 31.88 4.92
CA MET A 301 -12.93 30.92 4.67
C MET A 301 -11.88 30.83 5.80
N ASN A 302 -12.29 30.96 7.07
CA ASN A 302 -11.40 30.94 8.24
C ASN A 302 -10.48 29.71 8.30
N LEU A 303 -9.21 29.80 7.91
CA LEU A 303 -8.29 28.66 7.77
C LEU A 303 -8.10 27.79 9.04
N ALA A 304 -8.48 28.28 10.22
CA ALA A 304 -8.48 27.49 11.45
C ALA A 304 -9.63 26.47 11.51
N ASP A 305 -10.77 26.75 10.89
CA ASP A 305 -11.88 25.81 10.78
C ASP A 305 -11.57 24.76 9.69
N ARG A 306 -11.38 23.52 10.16
CA ARG A 306 -11.08 22.35 9.35
C ARG A 306 -12.30 21.48 9.07
N GLY A 307 -13.51 21.88 9.49
CA GLY A 307 -14.71 21.05 9.41
C GLY A 307 -15.04 20.60 8.00
N PHE A 308 -15.09 21.55 7.05
CA PHE A 308 -15.31 21.23 5.63
C PHE A 308 -14.20 20.32 5.06
N ILE A 309 -12.94 20.67 5.29
CA ILE A 309 -11.78 19.93 4.76
C ILE A 309 -11.71 18.52 5.33
N ASN A 310 -11.92 18.36 6.64
CA ASN A 310 -11.95 17.06 7.30
C ASN A 310 -13.16 16.23 6.82
N GLY A 311 -14.31 16.88 6.58
CA GLY A 311 -15.48 16.24 5.98
C GLY A 311 -15.19 15.66 4.60
N ALA A 312 -14.64 16.48 3.69
CA ALA A 312 -14.20 16.04 2.37
C ALA A 312 -13.16 14.91 2.45
N SER A 313 -12.17 15.07 3.33
CA SER A 313 -11.12 14.07 3.53
C SER A 313 -11.68 12.75 4.06
N GLY A 314 -12.67 12.80 4.95
CA GLY A 314 -13.36 11.62 5.46
C GLY A 314 -14.11 10.88 4.37
N MET A 315 -14.84 11.59 3.49
CA MET A 315 -15.56 10.94 2.39
C MET A 315 -14.61 10.24 1.42
N VAL A 316 -13.48 10.88 1.10
CA VAL A 316 -12.47 10.29 0.22
C VAL A 316 -11.78 9.10 0.90
N ASN A 317 -11.36 9.23 2.15
CA ASN A 317 -10.55 8.21 2.82
C ASN A 317 -11.38 7.06 3.38
N ARG A 318 -12.64 7.33 3.76
CA ARG A 318 -13.47 6.47 4.62
C ARG A 318 -14.93 6.37 4.20
N GLY A 319 -15.34 6.96 3.07
CA GLY A 319 -16.72 6.95 2.61
C GLY A 319 -17.69 7.70 3.53
N CYS A 320 -17.20 8.50 4.48
CA CYS A 320 -18.04 9.21 5.44
C CYS A 320 -17.45 10.56 5.86
N HIS A 321 -18.28 11.57 6.10
CA HIS A 321 -17.81 12.91 6.46
C HIS A 321 -17.31 13.05 7.91
N ASN A 322 -17.72 12.19 8.86
CA ASN A 322 -17.35 12.30 10.28
C ASN A 322 -16.77 10.99 10.88
N PRO A 323 -15.74 10.37 10.27
CA PRO A 323 -15.04 9.23 10.87
C PRO A 323 -14.39 9.60 12.22
N PRO A 324 -14.35 8.71 13.22
CA PRO A 324 -14.74 7.29 13.19
C PRO A 324 -16.23 7.05 13.48
N ALA A 325 -17.07 8.07 13.63
CA ALA A 325 -18.47 7.92 14.05
C ALA A 325 -19.32 7.04 13.10
N CYS A 326 -18.82 6.79 11.89
CA CYS A 326 -19.43 5.94 10.88
C CYS A 326 -18.87 4.50 10.86
N ASN A 327 -18.10 4.11 11.88
CA ASN A 327 -17.45 2.80 12.00
C ASN A 327 -16.50 2.42 10.86
N THR A 328 -15.95 3.43 10.18
CA THR A 328 -14.95 3.27 9.12
C THR A 328 -13.53 3.54 9.61
N GLY A 329 -13.34 3.73 10.92
CA GLY A 329 -12.05 4.03 11.58
C GLY A 329 -11.66 5.51 11.53
N ASP A 330 -10.46 5.87 12.02
CA ASP A 330 -10.02 7.27 12.20
C ASP A 330 -9.68 8.05 10.92
N LEU A 331 -10.01 9.34 10.83
CA LEU A 331 -9.59 10.17 9.70
C LEU A 331 -8.06 10.22 9.51
N HIS A 332 -7.57 9.86 8.31
CA HIS A 332 -6.15 10.01 7.99
C HIS A 332 -5.76 11.50 7.88
N GLY A 333 -4.80 11.96 8.68
CA GLY A 333 -4.36 13.37 8.72
C GLY A 333 -5.32 14.35 9.46
N GLY A 334 -6.39 13.83 10.07
CA GLY A 334 -7.38 14.60 10.83
C GLY A 334 -7.00 14.79 12.30
N GLY A 335 -6.14 15.76 12.61
CA GLY A 335 -5.89 16.22 14.00
C GLY A 335 -4.98 15.30 14.83
N GLY A 336 -3.70 15.68 14.94
CA GLY A 336 -2.65 14.98 15.70
C GLY A 336 -1.41 14.66 14.85
N ALA A 337 -1.61 14.23 13.60
CA ALA A 337 -0.54 13.73 12.73
C ALA A 337 0.12 14.79 11.81
N ARG A 338 0.02 16.09 12.15
CA ARG A 338 0.83 17.13 11.46
C ARG A 338 2.19 17.37 12.11
N ALA A 339 2.45 16.80 13.28
CA ALA A 339 3.75 16.85 13.95
C ALA A 339 4.74 15.77 13.48
N GLU A 340 4.30 14.76 12.71
CA GLU A 340 5.14 13.59 12.35
C GLU A 340 5.55 13.54 10.87
N LEU A 341 5.20 14.55 10.06
CA LEU A 341 5.65 14.68 8.66
C LEU A 341 6.42 15.98 8.39
N GLN A 342 6.67 16.78 9.43
CA GLN A 342 7.75 17.77 9.37
C GLN A 342 9.07 17.04 9.58
N GLU A 343 10.00 17.31 8.66
CA GLU A 343 11.38 16.88 8.74
C GLU A 343 11.88 16.97 10.18
N GLY A 344 12.17 15.81 10.78
CA GLY A 344 13.00 15.80 11.96
C GLY A 344 14.30 16.51 11.60
N PRO A 345 14.76 17.51 12.38
CA PRO A 345 16.03 18.16 12.09
C PRO A 345 17.07 17.05 11.94
N LEU A 346 17.80 17.10 10.83
CA LEU A 346 18.97 16.27 10.53
C LEU A 346 19.67 15.95 11.85
N ARG A 347 19.53 14.70 12.34
CA ARG A 347 20.33 14.25 13.47
C ARG A 347 21.77 14.45 13.04
N ASP A 348 22.46 15.34 13.76
CA ASP A 348 23.84 15.73 13.54
C ASP A 348 24.70 14.50 13.26
N GLY A 349 25.01 14.28 11.98
CA GLY A 349 25.91 13.24 11.54
C GLY A 349 27.35 13.54 11.98
N PRO A 350 28.24 12.53 11.97
CA PRO A 350 29.60 12.63 12.51
C PRO A 350 30.50 13.67 11.81
N ALA A 351 30.04 14.30 10.73
CA ALA A 351 30.75 15.35 9.99
C ALA A 351 31.04 16.63 10.81
N ARG A 352 30.29 16.93 11.88
CA ARG A 352 30.58 18.09 12.77
C ARG A 352 31.56 17.81 13.91
N ARG A 353 31.94 16.56 14.20
CA ARG A 353 33.02 16.28 15.17
C ARG A 353 34.41 16.61 14.63
N LEU A 354 34.62 16.61 13.32
CA LEU A 354 35.86 17.08 12.70
C LEU A 354 35.98 18.62 12.68
N ALA A 355 34.87 19.35 12.52
CA ALA A 355 34.91 20.81 12.46
C ALA A 355 35.10 21.50 13.83
N ARG A 356 34.72 20.84 14.95
CA ARG A 356 34.99 21.35 16.31
C ARG A 356 36.40 21.01 16.82
N GLY A 357 37.05 19.96 16.29
CA GLY A 357 38.44 19.63 16.62
C GLY A 357 39.47 20.60 16.03
N LEU A 358 39.17 21.23 14.89
CA LEU A 358 40.10 22.15 14.20
C LEU A 358 40.08 23.60 14.71
N ARG A 359 39.13 23.98 15.59
CA ARG A 359 39.11 25.30 16.24
C ARG A 359 39.74 25.32 17.64
N ALA A 360 40.12 24.17 18.19
CA ALA A 360 40.82 24.07 19.47
C ALA A 360 42.36 24.01 19.34
N ALA A 361 42.91 24.08 18.12
CA ALA A 361 44.36 24.08 17.86
C ALA A 361 44.90 25.45 17.38
N ARG A 362 44.12 26.53 17.55
CA ARG A 362 44.56 27.91 17.32
C ARG A 362 44.02 28.83 18.41
N ARG A 363 44.50 28.62 19.64
CA ARG A 363 44.70 29.65 20.66
C ARG A 363 45.86 29.22 21.54
#